data_AF-A0A6L3UX34-F1
#
_entry.id   AF-A0A6L3UX34-F1
#
_cell.length_a   1.000
_cell.length_b   1.000
_cell.length_c   1.000
_cell.angle_alpha   90.00
_cell.angle_beta   90.00
_cell.angle_gamma   90.00
#
_symmetry.space_group_name_H-M   'P 1'
#
loop_
_entity.id
_entity.type
_entity.pdbx_description
1 polymer ?
#
loop_
_entity_poly.entity_id
_entity_poly.type
_entity_poly.pdbx_seq_one_letter_code
_entity_poly.pdbx_strand_id
1 'polypeptide(L)'
;MDLNMYRNLPDYLSANEIKSHFNEVLGFVELNYAASPLAISEAFYELAERQWNTFEYLEKSLKNRVDNWVVCNWKIDNHLLTDNLLSLIALLGLEKSFLTAKAFLANTNLTTEVRKEIENTIKELEGNVSDPYSGMK
;
A
#
# COMPACT_ATOMS: atom_id res chain seq x y z
N MET A 1 -16.20 8.80 8.01
CA MET A 1 -14.87 9.43 8.07
C MET A 1 -14.57 10.00 6.71
N ASP A 2 -14.04 11.22 6.62
CA ASP A 2 -13.58 11.78 5.35
C ASP A 2 -12.13 11.32 5.12
N LEU A 3 -11.90 10.48 4.11
CA LEU A 3 -10.57 9.94 3.80
C LEU A 3 -9.64 11.01 3.19
N ASN A 4 -10.17 12.11 2.65
CA ASN A 4 -9.32 13.17 2.07
C ASN A 4 -8.56 13.96 3.14
N MET A 5 -8.94 13.84 4.42
CA MET A 5 -8.25 14.53 5.51
C MET A 5 -6.77 14.13 5.61
N TYR A 6 -6.42 12.90 5.24
CA TYR A 6 -5.05 12.38 5.32
C TYR A 6 -4.08 13.14 4.41
N ARG A 7 -4.56 13.67 3.28
CA ARG A 7 -3.78 14.52 2.37
C ARG A 7 -3.38 15.86 3.00
N ASN A 8 -4.14 16.31 4.00
CA ASN A 8 -3.92 17.60 4.67
C ASN A 8 -3.15 17.46 5.99
N LEU A 9 -2.69 16.25 6.34
CA LEU A 9 -1.85 16.06 7.51
C LEU A 9 -0.47 16.71 7.30
N PRO A 10 0.20 17.18 8.36
CA PRO A 10 1.58 17.62 8.27
C PRO A 10 2.49 16.54 7.67
N ASP A 11 3.53 16.96 6.96
CA ASP A 11 4.51 16.04 6.35
C ASP A 11 5.29 15.24 7.40
N TYR A 12 5.52 15.86 8.57
CA TYR A 12 6.17 15.24 9.72
C TYR A 12 5.15 14.91 10.79
N LEU A 13 5.06 13.62 11.09
CA LEU A 13 4.32 13.06 12.21
C LEU A 13 5.22 12.06 12.93
N SER A 14 5.02 11.89 14.23
CA SER A 14 5.67 10.82 14.97
C SER A 14 5.15 9.45 14.54
N ALA A 15 5.96 8.41 14.73
CA ALA A 15 5.56 7.02 14.45
C ALA A 15 4.27 6.62 15.20
N ASN A 16 4.05 7.16 16.40
CA ASN A 16 2.83 6.91 17.17
C ASN A 16 1.58 7.57 16.55
N GLU A 17 1.69 8.79 16.05
CA GLU A 17 0.59 9.47 15.35
C GLU A 17 0.23 8.75 14.05
N ILE A 18 1.25 8.37 13.26
CA ILE A 18 1.07 7.60 12.02
C ILE A 18 0.39 6.26 12.32
N LYS A 19 0.84 5.56 13.37
CA LYS A 19 0.21 4.31 13.83
C LYS A 19 -1.25 4.53 14.22
N SER A 20 -1.60 5.63 14.90
CA SER A 20 -2.99 5.94 15.24
C SER A 20 -3.84 6.07 13.98
N HIS A 21 -3.36 6.84 13.01
CA HIS A 21 -4.07 7.06 11.74
C HIS A 21 -4.25 5.79 10.91
N PHE A 22 -3.24 4.93 10.81
CA PHE A 22 -3.40 3.63 10.16
C PHE A 22 -4.49 2.79 10.85
N ASN A 23 -4.57 2.81 12.18
CA ASN A 23 -5.61 2.10 12.91
C ASN A 23 -6.99 2.71 12.69
N GLU A 24 -7.09 4.04 12.56
CA GLU A 24 -8.34 4.73 12.22
C GLU A 24 -8.86 4.31 10.83
N VAL A 25 -7.98 4.29 9.82
CA VAL A 25 -8.34 3.81 8.47
C VAL A 25 -8.74 2.34 8.49
N LEU A 26 -7.97 1.48 9.17
CA LEU A 26 -8.29 0.06 9.27
C LEU A 26 -9.59 -0.20 10.02
N GLY A 27 -9.82 0.50 11.13
CA GLY A 27 -11.08 0.41 11.88
C GLY A 27 -12.27 0.90 11.05
N PHE A 28 -12.09 1.94 10.24
CA PHE A 28 -13.10 2.38 9.29
C PHE A 28 -13.44 1.28 8.27
N VAL A 29 -12.47 0.61 7.64
CA VAL A 29 -12.80 -0.44 6.67
C VAL A 29 -13.38 -1.70 7.30
N GLU A 30 -12.96 -2.06 8.51
CA GLU A 30 -13.47 -3.23 9.25
C GLU A 30 -14.94 -3.08 9.65
N LEU A 31 -15.39 -1.85 9.85
CA LEU A 31 -16.80 -1.52 10.12
C LEU A 31 -17.66 -1.48 8.84
N ASN A 32 -17.14 -1.94 7.69
CA ASN A 32 -17.84 -2.10 6.41
C ASN A 32 -18.52 -0.82 5.88
N TYR A 33 -17.85 0.33 5.95
CA TYR A 33 -18.32 1.52 5.28
C TYR A 33 -18.13 1.43 3.75
N ALA A 34 -19.08 2.00 2.98
CA ALA A 34 -19.15 1.92 1.52
C ALA A 34 -18.11 2.79 0.76
N ALA A 35 -16.91 2.95 1.29
CA ALA A 35 -15.84 3.68 0.61
C ALA A 35 -15.24 2.87 -0.54
N SER A 36 -14.81 3.55 -1.60
CA SER A 36 -14.16 2.88 -2.73
C SER A 36 -12.76 2.39 -2.32
N PRO A 37 -12.29 1.25 -2.84
CA PRO A 37 -10.92 0.79 -2.63
C PRO A 37 -9.86 1.82 -3.00
N LEU A 38 -10.10 2.62 -4.05
CA LEU A 38 -9.18 3.68 -4.46
C LEU A 38 -9.04 4.77 -3.38
N ALA A 39 -10.15 5.26 -2.82
CA ALA A 39 -10.09 6.30 -1.78
C ALA A 39 -9.39 5.79 -0.50
N ILE A 40 -9.59 4.52 -0.16
CA ILE A 40 -8.91 3.90 0.98
C ILE A 40 -7.41 3.72 0.70
N SER A 41 -7.04 3.27 -0.51
CA SER A 41 -5.64 3.11 -0.86
C SER A 41 -4.91 4.45 -0.89
N GLU A 42 -5.56 5.52 -1.36
CA GLU A 42 -4.99 6.88 -1.30
C GLU A 42 -4.76 7.34 0.14
N ALA A 43 -5.68 7.06 1.06
CA ALA A 43 -5.48 7.35 2.48
C ALA A 43 -4.29 6.55 3.06
N PHE A 44 -4.14 5.28 2.70
CA PHE A 44 -2.97 4.50 3.10
C PHE A 44 -1.67 5.03 2.49
N TYR A 45 -1.71 5.49 1.24
CA TYR A 45 -0.55 6.03 0.54
C TYR A 45 0.00 7.26 1.25
N GLU A 46 -0.88 8.21 1.57
CA GLU A 46 -0.54 9.42 2.34
C GLU A 46 0.12 9.08 3.69
N LEU A 47 -0.37 8.05 4.36
CA LEU A 47 0.21 7.58 5.62
C LEU A 47 1.52 6.82 5.41
N ALA A 48 1.65 6.08 4.30
CA ALA A 48 2.84 5.31 3.95
C ALA A 48 4.03 6.23 3.61
N GLU A 49 3.80 7.32 2.87
CA GLU A 49 4.85 8.32 2.61
C GLU A 49 5.36 8.94 3.91
N ARG A 50 4.44 9.33 4.80
CA ARG A 50 4.80 9.88 6.12
C ARG A 50 5.53 8.85 6.98
N GLN A 51 5.10 7.59 6.96
CA GLN A 51 5.81 6.49 7.62
C GLN A 51 7.23 6.34 7.06
N TRP A 52 7.39 6.36 5.75
CA TRP A 52 8.67 6.20 5.08
C TRP A 52 9.65 7.32 5.46
N ASN A 53 9.16 8.56 5.61
CA ASN A 53 9.96 9.69 6.09
C ASN A 53 10.45 9.56 7.54
N THR A 54 9.90 8.63 8.34
CA THR A 54 10.41 8.36 9.70
C THR A 54 11.63 7.46 9.72
N PHE A 55 11.93 6.74 8.63
CA PHE A 55 12.91 5.66 8.58
C PHE A 55 12.65 4.50 9.57
N GLU A 56 11.45 4.46 10.17
CA GLU A 56 11.01 3.39 11.05
C GLU A 56 10.14 2.39 10.28
N TYR A 57 10.16 1.13 10.70
CA TYR A 57 9.26 0.13 10.14
C TYR A 57 7.87 0.27 10.76
N LEU A 58 6.83 0.14 9.93
CA LEU A 58 5.47 -0.02 10.44
C LEU A 58 5.39 -1.28 11.31
N GLU A 59 4.68 -1.19 12.44
CA GLU A 59 4.51 -2.34 13.33
C GLU A 59 3.99 -3.55 12.55
N LYS A 60 4.62 -4.72 12.75
CA LYS A 60 4.32 -5.95 12.00
C LYS A 60 2.84 -6.31 11.98
N SER A 61 2.13 -6.14 13.10
CA SER A 61 0.69 -6.44 13.20
C SER A 61 -0.15 -5.55 12.27
N LEU A 62 0.20 -4.26 12.21
CA LEU A 62 -0.46 -3.24 11.43
C LEU A 62 -0.14 -3.39 9.94
N LYS A 63 1.15 -3.58 9.63
CA LYS A 63 1.63 -3.93 8.28
C LYS A 63 0.87 -5.12 7.71
N ASN A 64 0.72 -6.19 8.48
CA ASN A 64 -0.02 -7.38 8.05
C ASN A 64 -1.50 -7.11 7.77
N ARG A 65 -2.14 -6.22 8.53
CA ARG A 65 -3.54 -5.83 8.30
C ARG A 65 -3.69 -5.02 7.01
N VAL A 66 -2.80 -4.06 6.77
CA VAL A 66 -2.74 -3.30 5.51
C VAL A 66 -2.49 -4.24 4.33
N ASP A 67 -1.50 -5.13 4.45
CA ASP A 67 -1.15 -6.11 3.42
C ASP A 67 -2.35 -7.00 3.05
N ASN A 68 -3.06 -7.53 4.06
CA ASN A 68 -4.28 -8.31 3.81
C ASN A 68 -5.38 -7.48 3.14
N TRP A 69 -5.56 -6.22 3.55
CA TRP A 69 -6.55 -5.34 2.93
C TRP A 69 -6.24 -5.11 1.45
N VAL A 70 -4.96 -4.86 1.10
CA VAL A 70 -4.51 -4.69 -0.29
C VAL A 70 -4.84 -5.94 -1.10
N VAL A 71 -4.44 -7.13 -0.63
CA VAL A 71 -4.73 -8.40 -1.31
C VAL A 71 -6.23 -8.60 -1.54
N CYS A 72 -7.07 -8.31 -0.55
CA CYS A 72 -8.52 -8.50 -0.66
C CYS A 72 -9.23 -7.49 -1.58
N ASN A 73 -8.64 -6.32 -1.82
CA ASN A 73 -9.29 -5.22 -2.53
C ASN A 73 -8.65 -4.90 -3.89
N TRP A 74 -7.61 -5.63 -4.30
CA TRP A 74 -6.92 -5.40 -5.57
C TRP A 74 -7.77 -5.85 -6.76
N LYS A 75 -8.51 -4.90 -7.33
CA LYS A 75 -9.21 -5.05 -8.61
C LYS A 75 -8.27 -4.65 -9.75
N ILE A 76 -7.69 -5.65 -10.40
CA ILE A 76 -6.58 -5.50 -11.36
C ILE A 76 -6.96 -4.77 -12.66
N ASP A 77 -8.25 -4.63 -12.93
CA ASP A 77 -8.81 -3.85 -14.04
C ASP A 77 -8.84 -2.33 -13.77
N ASN A 78 -8.56 -1.91 -12.54
CA ASN A 78 -8.43 -0.51 -12.18
C ASN A 78 -6.95 -0.10 -12.16
N HIS A 79 -6.53 0.64 -13.20
CA HIS A 79 -5.17 1.14 -13.36
C HIS A 79 -4.71 2.03 -12.19
N LEU A 80 -5.51 3.03 -11.84
CA LEU A 80 -5.17 3.97 -10.76
C LEU A 80 -5.05 3.25 -9.41
N LEU A 81 -5.93 2.28 -9.15
CA LEU A 81 -5.82 1.47 -7.95
C LEU A 81 -4.54 0.63 -8.00
N THR A 82 -4.25 -0.01 -9.13
CA THR A 82 -3.07 -0.88 -9.27
C THR A 82 -1.77 -0.12 -9.04
N ASP A 83 -1.59 1.04 -9.68
CA ASP A 83 -0.42 1.90 -9.49
C ASP A 83 -0.24 2.30 -8.01
N ASN A 84 -1.32 2.72 -7.37
CA ASN A 84 -1.27 3.09 -5.96
C ASN A 84 -0.97 1.90 -5.02
N LEU A 85 -1.54 0.72 -5.30
CA LEU A 85 -1.27 -0.49 -4.52
C LEU A 85 0.17 -0.99 -4.70
N LEU A 86 0.75 -0.88 -5.91
CA LEU A 86 2.16 -1.18 -6.15
C LEU A 86 3.08 -0.26 -5.36
N SER A 87 2.75 1.03 -5.30
CA SER A 87 3.47 2.00 -4.46
C SER A 87 3.41 1.64 -2.97
N LEU A 88 2.25 1.23 -2.46
CA LEU A 88 2.11 0.75 -1.07
C LEU A 88 2.98 -0.47 -0.77
N ILE A 89 3.13 -1.39 -1.73
CA ILE A 89 4.03 -2.54 -1.58
C ILE A 89 5.46 -2.08 -1.35
N ALA A 90 5.94 -1.13 -2.15
CA ALA A 90 7.29 -0.59 -2.01
C ALA A 90 7.48 0.17 -0.69
N LEU A 91 6.55 1.08 -0.35
CA LEU A 91 6.67 1.97 0.81
C LEU A 91 6.56 1.24 2.17
N LEU A 92 5.77 0.17 2.24
CA LEU A 92 5.50 -0.55 3.49
C LEU A 92 6.10 -1.97 3.51
N GLY A 93 6.58 -2.44 2.37
CA GLY A 93 7.20 -3.75 2.20
C GLY A 93 6.20 -4.90 2.28
N LEU A 94 5.05 -4.77 1.61
CA LEU A 94 3.90 -5.66 1.74
C LEU A 94 4.14 -7.00 1.01
N GLU A 95 4.67 -7.99 1.74
CA GLU A 95 5.12 -9.27 1.19
C GLU A 95 3.99 -10.08 0.52
N LYS A 96 2.79 -10.13 1.10
CA LYS A 96 1.70 -10.93 0.51
C LYS A 96 1.19 -10.27 -0.76
N SER A 97 1.01 -8.96 -0.72
CA SER A 97 0.62 -8.15 -1.87
C SER A 97 1.63 -8.26 -3.01
N PHE A 98 2.93 -8.32 -2.70
CA PHE A 98 3.96 -8.59 -3.70
C PHE A 98 3.82 -9.97 -4.37
N LEU A 99 3.53 -11.01 -3.59
CA LEU A 99 3.26 -12.35 -4.13
C LEU A 99 1.98 -12.36 -4.99
N THR A 100 0.95 -11.61 -4.58
CA THR A 100 -0.27 -11.39 -5.36
C THR A 100 0.02 -10.70 -6.70
N ALA A 101 0.86 -9.67 -6.70
CA ALA A 101 1.30 -8.99 -7.91
C ALA A 101 2.02 -9.96 -8.87
N LYS A 102 2.95 -10.78 -8.35
CA LYS A 102 3.61 -11.86 -9.12
C LYS A 102 2.58 -12.84 -9.73
N ALA A 103 1.58 -13.24 -8.95
CA ALA A 103 0.55 -14.16 -9.43
C ALA A 103 -0.30 -13.56 -10.56
N PHE A 104 -0.57 -12.24 -10.54
CA PHE A 104 -1.31 -11.59 -11.61
C PHE A 104 -0.64 -11.65 -12.97
N LEU A 105 0.69 -11.77 -13.06
CA LEU A 105 1.38 -11.88 -14.34
C LEU A 105 0.97 -13.13 -15.15
N ALA A 106 0.44 -14.18 -14.49
CA ALA A 106 -0.12 -15.34 -15.16
C ALA A 106 -1.46 -15.05 -15.86
N ASN A 107 -2.14 -13.95 -15.53
CA ASN A 107 -3.37 -13.52 -16.18
C ASN A 107 -3.06 -12.92 -17.56
N THR A 108 -3.56 -13.52 -18.62
CA THR A 108 -3.33 -13.08 -20.01
C THR A 108 -4.15 -11.84 -20.40
N ASN A 109 -5.15 -11.47 -19.61
CA ASN A 109 -6.08 -10.37 -19.91
C ASN A 109 -5.63 -9.02 -19.32
N LEU A 110 -4.45 -8.96 -18.70
CA LEU A 110 -3.88 -7.68 -18.27
C LEU A 110 -3.59 -6.81 -19.49
N THR A 111 -3.94 -5.52 -19.39
CA THR A 111 -3.42 -4.51 -20.30
C THR A 111 -1.90 -4.48 -20.26
N THR A 112 -1.26 -4.08 -21.36
CA THR A 112 0.20 -3.98 -21.46
C THR A 112 0.79 -3.06 -20.38
N GLU A 113 0.09 -1.97 -20.07
CA GLU A 113 0.49 -0.95 -19.10
C GLU A 113 0.56 -1.55 -17.68
N VAL A 114 -0.53 -2.15 -17.19
CA VAL A 114 -0.59 -2.80 -15.87
C VAL A 114 0.45 -3.91 -15.75
N ARG A 115 0.59 -4.73 -16.79
CA ARG A 115 1.60 -5.79 -16.80
C ARG A 115 2.98 -5.21 -16.58
N LYS A 116 3.34 -4.15 -17.32
CA LYS A 116 4.64 -3.51 -17.24
C LYS A 116 4.90 -2.89 -15.86
N GLU A 117 3.90 -2.24 -15.26
CA GLU A 117 4.01 -1.68 -13.91
C GLU A 117 4.30 -2.77 -12.86
N ILE A 118 3.58 -3.88 -12.94
CA ILE A 118 3.80 -5.03 -12.06
C ILE A 118 5.19 -5.63 -12.27
N GLU A 119 5.60 -5.85 -13.52
CA GLU A 119 6.94 -6.38 -13.86
C GLU A 119 8.06 -5.48 -13.34
N ASN A 120 7.93 -4.16 -13.52
CA ASN A 120 8.90 -3.19 -13.01
C ASN A 120 8.99 -3.23 -11.49
N THR A 121 7.84 -3.18 -10.81
CA THR A 121 7.78 -3.25 -9.34
C THR A 121 8.40 -4.54 -8.82
N ILE A 122 8.13 -5.68 -9.49
CA ILE A 122 8.74 -6.97 -9.14
C ILE A 122 10.26 -6.92 -9.25
N LYS A 123 10.77 -6.41 -10.37
CA LYS A 123 12.20 -6.31 -10.63
C LYS A 123 12.90 -5.41 -9.62
N GLU A 124 12.26 -4.31 -9.22
CA GLU A 124 12.80 -3.35 -8.25
C GLU A 124 12.87 -3.93 -6.83
N LEU A 125 11.86 -4.68 -6.41
CA LEU A 125 11.74 -5.16 -5.03
C LEU A 125 12.24 -6.60 -4.81
N GLU A 126 12.63 -7.31 -5.88
CA GLU A 126 13.06 -8.70 -5.78
C GLU A 126 14.24 -8.88 -4.81
N GLY A 127 14.07 -9.78 -3.84
CA GLY A 127 15.05 -10.04 -2.79
C GLY A 127 15.03 -9.05 -1.62
N ASN A 128 14.32 -7.93 -1.74
CA ASN A 128 14.35 -6.85 -0.74
C ASN A 128 12.96 -6.34 -0.29
N VAL A 129 11.87 -6.97 -0.73
CA VAL A 129 10.51 -6.47 -0.50
C VAL A 129 10.17 -6.21 0.98
N SER A 130 10.74 -6.98 1.92
CA SER A 130 10.45 -6.81 3.34
C SER A 130 11.14 -5.57 3.94
N ASP A 131 12.07 -4.96 3.21
CA ASP A 131 12.86 -3.78 3.59
C ASP A 131 12.58 -2.60 2.66
N PRO A 132 11.60 -1.72 3.00
CA PRO A 132 11.25 -0.52 2.22
C PRO A 132 12.39 0.48 2.04
N TYR A 133 13.47 0.35 2.82
CA TYR A 133 14.63 1.24 2.81
C TYR A 133 15.84 0.62 2.10
N SER A 134 15.67 -0.55 1.46
CA SER A 134 16.77 -1.29 0.82
C SER A 134 17.50 -0.49 -0.26
N GLY A 135 16.82 0.38 -1.01
CA GLY A 135 17.41 1.25 -2.02
C GLY A 135 18.16 2.48 -1.47
N MET A 136 18.15 2.69 -0.15
CA MET A 136 18.84 3.80 0.52
C MET A 136 20.16 3.39 1.18
N LYS A 137 20.49 2.10 1.13
CA LYS A 137 21.69 1.51 1.74
C LYS A 137 22.90 1.58 0.81
#